data_AF-A0A7W2EIK1-F1
#
_entry.id   AF-A0A7W2EIK1-F1
#
_cell.length_a   1.000
_cell.length_b   1.000
_cell.length_c   1.000
_cell.angle_alpha   90.00
_cell.angle_beta   90.00
_cell.angle_gamma   90.00
#
_symmetry.space_group_name_H-M   'P 1'
#
loop_
_entity.id
_entity.type
_entity.pdbx_description
1 polymer ?
#
loop_
_entity_poly.entity_id
_entity_poly.type
_entity_poly.pdbx_seq_one_letter_code
_entity_poly.pdbx_strand_id
1 'polypeptide(L)'
;MTLHQFLRFSLAMVIAYGTVLLVPLLVDYTFDTRTEYLAIIWLNVGLAVMRLKQIPFPLPDMGHIDVGGGLRVLWWALFWPSYLLPRK
;
A
#
# COMPACT_ATOMS: atom_id res chain seq x y z
N MET A 1 -18.45 10.94 2.91
CA MET A 1 -18.04 9.52 2.92
C MET A 1 -19.01 8.79 3.83
N THR A 2 -19.82 7.86 3.31
CA THR A 2 -20.76 7.10 4.15
C THR A 2 -20.02 5.96 4.87
N LEU A 3 -20.49 5.56 6.06
CA LEU A 3 -19.86 4.49 6.86
C LEU A 3 -19.62 3.21 6.05
N HIS A 4 -20.57 2.87 5.18
CA HIS A 4 -20.50 1.71 4.31
C HIS A 4 -19.38 1.79 3.25
N GLN A 5 -19.13 2.98 2.69
CA GLN A 5 -18.02 3.22 1.77
C GLN A 5 -16.67 3.10 2.49
N PHE A 6 -16.57 3.62 3.71
CA PHE A 6 -15.36 3.52 4.52
C PHE A 6 -15.02 2.06 4.87
N LEU A 7 -16.03 1.26 5.22
CA LEU A 7 -15.84 -0.18 5.50
C LEU A 7 -15.36 -0.94 4.27
N ARG A 8 -15.95 -0.70 3.09
CA ARG A 8 -15.53 -1.33 1.83
C ARG A 8 -14.09 -0.98 1.45
N PHE A 9 -13.74 0.31 1.55
CA PHE A 9 -12.38 0.78 1.33
C PHE A 9 -11.38 0.15 2.30
N SER A 10 -11.71 0.13 3.59
CA SER A 10 -10.84 -0.44 4.63
C SER A 10 -10.64 -1.94 4.42
N LEU A 11 -11.70 -2.67 4.07
CA LEU A 11 -11.61 -4.10 3.78
C LEU A 11 -10.75 -4.38 2.54
N ALA A 12 -10.94 -3.62 1.45
CA ALA A 12 -10.12 -3.73 0.25
C ALA A 12 -8.64 -3.47 0.55
N MET A 13 -8.35 -2.45 1.35
CA MET A 13 -6.98 -2.12 1.78
C MET A 13 -6.36 -3.21 2.65
N VAL A 14 -7.11 -3.78 3.60
CA VAL A 14 -6.62 -4.89 4.45
C VAL A 14 -6.27 -6.11 3.61
N ILE A 15 -7.13 -6.49 2.66
CA ILE A 15 -6.88 -7.62 1.76
C ILE A 15 -5.65 -7.35 0.88
N ALA A 16 -5.56 -6.16 0.29
CA ALA A 16 -4.41 -5.77 -0.52
C ALA A 16 -3.11 -5.78 0.30
N TYR A 17 -3.16 -5.27 1.54
CA TYR A 17 -2.00 -5.22 2.44
C TYR A 17 -1.51 -6.61 2.81
N GLY A 18 -2.43 -7.49 3.21
CA GLY A 18 -2.11 -8.89 3.49
C GLY A 18 -1.51 -9.59 2.27
N THR A 19 -2.05 -9.34 1.08
CA THR A 19 -1.53 -9.92 -0.17
C THR A 19 -0.09 -9.48 -0.46
N VAL A 20 0.23 -8.20 -0.26
CA VAL A 20 1.58 -7.67 -0.48
C VAL A 20 2.57 -8.23 0.56
N LEU A 21 2.16 -8.37 1.82
CA LEU A 21 3.01 -8.90 2.88
C LEU A 21 3.29 -10.40 2.78
N LEU A 22 2.49 -11.17 2.01
CA LEU A 22 2.79 -12.59 1.78
C LEU A 22 4.16 -12.80 1.14
N VAL A 23 4.62 -11.88 0.29
CA VAL A 23 5.92 -11.98 -0.38
C VAL A 23 7.08 -11.89 0.63
N PRO A 24 7.23 -10.81 1.43
CA PRO A 24 8.28 -10.74 2.44
C PRO A 24 8.11 -11.79 3.54
N LEU A 25 6.89 -12.20 3.87
CA LEU A 25 6.65 -13.33 4.79
C LEU A 25 7.25 -14.64 4.27
N LEU A 26 7.07 -14.95 2.97
CA LEU A 26 7.67 -16.13 2.35
C LEU A 26 9.20 -16.03 2.29
N VAL A 27 9.74 -14.84 2.05
CA VAL A 27 11.18 -14.59 2.07
C VAL A 27 11.73 -14.80 3.48
N ASP A 28 11.07 -14.25 4.49
CA ASP A 28 11.45 -14.40 5.89
C ASP A 28 11.43 -15.86 6.33
N TYR A 29 10.40 -16.61 5.93
CA TYR A 29 10.34 -18.05 6.17
C TYR A 29 11.48 -18.83 5.49
N THR A 30 11.90 -18.41 4.29
CA THR A 30 12.90 -19.14 3.49
C THR A 30 14.35 -18.79 3.90
N PHE A 31 14.59 -17.55 4.30
CA PHE A 31 15.94 -17.01 4.54
C PHE A 31 16.20 -16.63 6.01
N ASP A 32 15.25 -16.91 6.91
CA ASP A 32 15.29 -16.56 8.34
C ASP A 32 15.58 -15.06 8.56
N THR A 33 14.91 -14.23 7.75
CA THR A 33 15.02 -12.76 7.80
C THR A 33 13.82 -12.14 8.50
N ARG A 34 13.84 -10.80 8.67
CA ARG A 34 12.75 -10.00 9.25
C ARG A 34 12.30 -8.88 8.30
N THR A 35 12.30 -9.16 7.01
CA THR A 35 11.95 -8.24 5.93
C THR A 35 10.48 -7.82 5.96
N GLU A 36 9.58 -8.62 6.53
CA GLU A 36 8.16 -8.28 6.71
C GLU A 36 8.00 -6.99 7.52
N TYR A 37 8.68 -6.87 8.66
CA TYR A 37 8.61 -5.65 9.49
C TYR A 37 9.14 -4.42 8.74
N LEU A 38 10.23 -4.59 7.99
CA LEU A 38 10.78 -3.51 7.16
C LEU A 38 9.79 -3.10 6.06
N ALA A 39 9.13 -4.07 5.41
CA ALA A 39 8.12 -3.81 4.40
C ALA A 39 6.90 -3.08 4.99
N ILE A 40 6.45 -3.47 6.19
CA ILE A 40 5.36 -2.79 6.91
C ILE A 40 5.73 -1.32 7.16
N ILE A 41 6.90 -1.08 7.76
CA ILE A 41 7.36 0.29 8.04
C ILE A 41 7.46 1.09 6.74
N TRP A 42 8.07 0.50 5.71
CA TRP A 42 8.28 1.14 4.42
C TRP A 42 6.96 1.55 3.74
N LEU A 43 5.98 0.64 3.69
CA LEU A 43 4.67 0.92 3.10
C LEU A 43 3.91 2.02 3.87
N ASN A 44 3.96 1.99 5.21
CA ASN A 44 3.31 3.03 6.01
C ASN A 44 3.98 4.40 5.81
N VAL A 45 5.32 4.44 5.75
CA VAL A 45 6.07 5.67 5.43
C VAL A 45 5.70 6.15 4.02
N GLY A 46 5.67 5.27 3.02
CA GLY A 46 5.29 5.61 1.66
C GLY A 46 3.89 6.20 1.55
N LEU A 47 2.90 5.58 2.21
CA LEU A 47 1.53 6.10 2.28
C LEU A 47 1.47 7.47 2.96
N ALA A 48 2.18 7.65 4.07
CA ALA A 48 2.25 8.92 4.78
C ALA A 48 2.89 10.01 3.90
N VAL A 49 4.01 9.70 3.26
CA VAL A 49 4.71 10.63 2.37
C VAL A 49 3.86 10.99 1.15
N MET A 50 3.20 10.03 0.52
CA MET A 50 2.28 10.29 -0.59
C MET A 50 1.14 11.21 -0.19
N ARG A 51 0.63 11.07 1.04
CA ARG A 51 -0.41 11.95 1.59
C ARG A 51 0.12 13.35 1.91
N LEU A 52 1.32 13.45 2.48
CA LEU A 52 1.95 14.73 2.84
C LEU A 52 2.41 15.53 1.61
N LYS A 53 2.95 14.84 0.61
CA LYS A 53 3.45 15.43 -0.64
C LYS A 53 2.38 15.52 -1.73
N GLN A 54 1.15 15.09 -1.43
CA GLN A 54 0.00 15.10 -2.35
C GLN A 54 0.34 14.48 -3.72
N ILE A 55 1.07 13.36 -3.70
CA ILE A 55 1.39 12.63 -4.92
C ILE A 55 0.06 12.19 -5.56
N PRO A 56 -0.20 12.46 -6.85
CA PRO A 56 -1.43 12.02 -7.49
C PRO A 56 -1.33 10.50 -7.74
N PHE A 57 -1.88 9.71 -6.82
CA PHE A 57 -1.94 8.26 -6.93
C PHE A 57 -3.37 7.77 -7.17
N PRO A 58 -3.55 6.64 -7.87
CA PRO A 58 -4.87 6.07 -8.12
C PRO A 58 -5.47 5.61 -6.80
N LEU A 59 -6.58 6.22 -6.39
CA LEU A 59 -7.35 5.76 -5.24
C LEU A 59 -8.24 4.57 -5.65
N PRO A 60 -8.51 3.63 -4.73
CA PRO A 60 -9.46 2.55 -4.95
C PRO A 60 -10.86 3.13 -5.16
N ASP A 61 -11.64 2.49 -6.04
CA ASP A 61 -13.03 2.88 -6.22
C ASP A 61 -13.83 2.60 -4.93
N MET A 62 -14.56 3.61 -4.46
CA MET A 62 -15.37 3.53 -3.24
C MET A 62 -16.77 2.93 -3.50
N GLY A 63 -17.14 2.70 -4.77
CA GLY A 63 -18.41 2.10 -5.16
C GLY A 63 -18.51 0.60 -4.83
N HIS A 64 -17.37 -0.10 -4.78
CA HIS A 64 -17.29 -1.55 -4.54
C HIS A 64 -16.03 -1.91 -3.75
N ILE A 65 -15.84 -3.19 -3.41
CA ILE A 65 -14.61 -3.66 -2.76
C ILE A 65 -13.54 -3.78 -3.86
N ASP A 66 -12.75 -2.71 -4.04
CA ASP A 66 -11.72 -2.64 -5.07
C ASP A 66 -10.33 -3.02 -4.52
N VAL A 67 -10.07 -4.32 -4.44
CA VAL A 67 -8.76 -4.85 -4.02
C VAL A 67 -7.66 -4.46 -5.01
N GLY A 68 -7.99 -4.36 -6.31
CA GLY A 68 -7.04 -3.96 -7.35
C GLY A 68 -6.58 -2.52 -7.17
N GLY A 69 -7.49 -1.62 -6.84
CA GLY A 69 -7.20 -0.25 -6.44
C GLY A 69 -6.31 -0.18 -5.21
N GLY A 70 -6.61 -1.00 -4.18
CA GLY A 70 -5.76 -1.12 -2.99
C GLY A 70 -4.33 -1.56 -3.33
N LEU A 71 -4.18 -2.57 -4.18
CA LEU A 71 -2.86 -3.04 -4.65
C LEU A 71 -2.10 -1.95 -5.43
N ARG A 72 -2.79 -1.17 -6.27
CA ARG A 72 -2.15 -0.03 -6.96
C ARG A 72 -1.67 1.03 -5.98
N VAL A 73 -2.47 1.38 -4.98
CA VAL A 73 -2.04 2.32 -3.92
C VAL A 73 -0.78 1.80 -3.22
N LEU A 74 -0.77 0.53 -2.83
CA LEU A 74 0.39 -0.08 -2.16
C LEU A 74 1.61 -0.17 -3.07
N TRP A 75 1.42 -0.42 -4.37
CA TRP A 75 2.48 -0.36 -5.35
C TRP A 75 3.13 1.02 -5.41
N TRP A 76 2.30 2.07 -5.46
CA TRP A 76 2.79 3.44 -5.39
C TRP A 76 3.50 3.72 -4.06
N ALA A 77 2.96 3.22 -2.95
CA ALA A 77 3.57 3.34 -1.63
C ALA A 77 4.87 2.54 -1.49
N LEU A 78 5.11 1.52 -2.32
CA LEU A 78 6.38 0.79 -2.34
C LEU A 78 7.46 1.60 -3.07
N PHE A 79 7.09 2.24 -4.18
CA PHE A 79 7.99 3.03 -5.03
C PHE A 79 7.93 4.54 -4.79
N TRP A 80 7.44 4.95 -3.61
CA TRP A 80 7.26 6.36 -3.25
C TRP A 80 8.50 7.26 -3.46
N PRO A 81 9.76 6.83 -3.23
CA PRO A 81 10.91 7.72 -3.39
C PRO A 81 11.11 8.13 -4.85
N SER A 82 10.76 7.27 -5.80
CA SER A 82 10.90 7.51 -7.24
C SER A 82 10.01 8.65 -7.73
N TYR A 83 8.88 8.91 -7.06
CA TYR A 83 7.96 9.98 -7.40
C TYR A 83 8.34 11.34 -6.78
N LEU A 84 9.31 11.36 -5.87
CA LEU A 84 9.81 12.60 -5.24
C LEU A 84 10.99 13.22 -5.97
N LEU A 85 11.70 12.44 -6.79
CA LEU A 85 12.85 12.93 -7.52
C LEU A 85 12.37 13.77 -8.71
N PRO A 86 12.86 15.02 -8.87
CA PRO A 86 12.58 15.78 -10.08
C PRO A 86 13.16 15.04 -11.28
N ARG A 87 12.34 14.78 -12.30
CA ARG A 87 12.83 14.34 -13.61
C ARG A 87 13.82 15.40 -14.09
N LYS A 88 15.10 15.04 -14.17
CA LYS A 88 16.10 15.82 -14.91
C LYS A 88 15.91 15.57 -16.39
#